data_AF-A0A350JH43-F1
#
_entry.id   AF-A0A350JH43-F1
#
_cell.length_a   1.000
_cell.length_b   1.000
_cell.length_c   1.000
_cell.angle_alpha   90.00
_cell.angle_beta   90.00
_cell.angle_gamma   90.00
#
_symmetry.space_group_name_H-M   'P 1'
#
loop_
_entity.id
_entity.type
_entity.pdbx_description
1 polymer ?
#
loop_
_entity_poly.entity_id
_entity_poly.type
_entity_poly.pdbx_seq_one_letter_code
_entity_poly.pdbx_strand_id
1 'polypeptide(L)'
;MTLKGFFKSSLEKFLICGLSLMKTFLPQDIYAQIRSMIVGLATFNITIHGLKFYVNHPIAYLRGRDFHHNEPDMIYWLDTFVDANSTLYDVGANVGTYSLYAAQQRGARVVAFEPAPGNFDVLNRNITPNGLEDHICGFC
;
A
#
# COMPACT_ATOMS: atom_id res chain seq x y z
N MET A 1 -10.80 17.01 -18.78
CA MET A 1 -9.78 17.11 -17.71
C MET A 1 -10.09 18.35 -16.89
N THR A 2 -10.62 18.20 -15.67
CA THR A 2 -11.11 19.31 -14.86
C THR A 2 -9.95 20.07 -14.19
N LEU A 3 -10.02 21.41 -14.16
CA LEU A 3 -9.00 22.30 -13.56
C LEU A 3 -8.56 21.87 -12.14
N LYS A 4 -9.48 21.28 -11.37
CA LYS A 4 -9.23 20.71 -10.03
C LYS A 4 -8.21 19.57 -10.02
N GLY A 5 -8.22 18.71 -11.03
CA GLY A 5 -7.30 17.56 -11.13
C GLY A 5 -5.87 17.98 -11.48
N PHE A 6 -5.72 19.01 -12.32
CA PHE A 6 -4.41 19.53 -12.71
C PHE A 6 -3.70 20.23 -11.53
N PHE A 7 -4.44 21.08 -10.79
CA PHE A 7 -3.90 21.80 -9.63
C PHE A 7 -3.49 20.85 -8.50
N LYS A 8 -4.29 19.81 -8.22
CA LYS A 8 -3.97 18.79 -7.21
C LYS A 8 -2.67 18.05 -7.57
N SER A 9 -2.51 17.64 -8.84
CA SER A 9 -1.30 16.93 -9.29
C SER A 9 -0.03 17.79 -9.26
N SER A 10 -0.15 19.09 -9.55
CA SER A 10 0.99 20.02 -9.52
C SER A 10 1.38 20.37 -8.09
N LEU A 11 0.41 20.55 -7.19
CA LEU A 11 0.67 20.81 -5.76
C LEU A 11 1.29 19.59 -5.08
N GLU A 12 0.81 18.38 -5.38
CA GLU A 12 1.40 17.12 -4.90
C GLU A 12 2.85 16.96 -5.35
N LYS A 13 3.15 17.21 -6.62
CA LYS A 13 4.54 17.20 -7.14
C LYS A 13 5.42 18.25 -6.46
N PHE A 14 4.87 19.43 -6.17
CA PHE A 14 5.60 20.50 -5.48
C PHE A 14 5.87 20.15 -4.00
N LEU A 15 4.89 19.57 -3.30
CA LEU A 15 5.04 19.08 -1.92
C LEU A 15 6.03 17.91 -1.82
N ILE A 16 5.99 16.96 -2.76
CA ILE A 16 6.93 15.83 -2.83
C ILE A 16 8.34 16.32 -3.15
N CYS A 17 8.49 17.28 -4.07
CA CYS A 17 9.77 17.92 -4.38
C CYS A 17 10.33 18.70 -3.17
N GLY A 18 9.47 19.46 -2.47
CA GLY A 18 9.81 20.14 -1.23
C GLY A 18 10.26 19.17 -0.13
N LEU A 19 9.56 18.04 0.05
CA LEU A 19 9.97 16.98 0.98
C LEU A 19 11.33 16.37 0.61
N SER A 20 11.64 16.20 -0.67
CA SER A 20 12.96 15.72 -1.11
C SER A 20 14.10 16.66 -0.67
N LEU A 21 13.89 17.96 -0.84
CA LEU A 21 14.81 19.02 -0.37
C LEU A 21 14.88 19.12 1.15
N MET A 22 13.81 18.81 1.88
CA MET A 22 13.82 18.87 3.34
C MET A 22 14.65 17.75 3.98
N LYS A 23 14.78 16.60 3.30
CA LYS A 23 15.60 15.47 3.78
C LYS A 23 17.09 15.84 3.94
N THR A 24 17.57 16.85 3.21
CA THR A 24 18.98 17.29 3.29
C THR A 24 19.24 18.25 4.46
N PHE A 25 18.21 18.83 5.07
CA PHE A 25 18.36 19.86 6.11
C PHE A 25 17.69 19.52 7.44
N LEU A 26 16.81 18.51 7.47
CA LEU A 26 16.11 18.10 8.69
C LEU A 26 16.66 16.79 9.27
N PRO A 27 16.75 16.69 10.61
CA PRO A 27 16.89 15.42 11.31
C PRO A 27 15.86 14.38 10.82
N GLN A 28 16.26 13.10 10.75
CA GLN A 28 15.45 12.05 10.12
C GLN A 28 14.08 11.85 10.80
N ASP A 29 14.03 12.02 12.11
CA ASP A 29 12.82 11.97 12.93
C ASP A 29 11.85 13.12 12.61
N ILE A 30 12.36 14.35 12.44
CA ILE A 30 11.55 15.52 12.05
C ILE A 30 11.07 15.39 10.60
N TYR A 31 11.95 14.93 9.70
CA TYR A 31 11.59 14.64 8.31
C TYR A 31 10.47 13.60 8.22
N ALA A 32 10.56 12.52 9.00
CA ALA A 32 9.54 11.48 9.06
C ALA A 32 8.19 12.03 9.57
N GLN A 33 8.19 12.90 10.59
CA GLN A 33 6.98 13.53 11.13
C GLN A 33 6.31 14.47 10.11
N ILE A 34 7.07 15.35 9.46
CA ILE A 34 6.52 16.29 8.47
C ILE A 34 6.05 15.55 7.22
N ARG A 35 6.80 14.54 6.77
CA ARG A 35 6.39 13.66 5.67
C ARG A 35 5.10 12.94 6.02
N SER A 36 4.98 12.43 7.24
CA SER A 36 3.75 11.80 7.75
C SER A 36 2.56 12.77 7.73
N MET A 37 2.73 14.01 8.22
CA MET A 37 1.66 15.02 8.16
C MET A 37 1.23 15.37 6.72
N ILE A 38 2.18 15.55 5.80
CA ILE A 38 1.88 15.88 4.39
C ILE A 38 1.23 14.68 3.66
N VAL A 39 1.72 13.47 3.92
CA VAL A 39 1.12 12.21 3.42
C VAL A 39 -0.28 12.00 4.01
N GLY A 40 -0.54 12.43 5.25
CA GLY A 40 -1.88 12.40 5.85
C GLY A 40 -2.87 13.39 5.24
N LEU A 41 -2.37 14.43 4.54
CA LEU A 41 -3.21 15.43 3.86
C LEU A 41 -3.44 15.11 2.37
N ALA A 42 -2.67 14.19 1.79
CA ALA A 42 -2.71 13.87 0.37
C ALA A 42 -2.90 12.38 0.13
N THR A 43 -3.99 12.02 -0.54
CA THR A 43 -4.21 10.66 -1.04
C THR A 43 -3.45 10.46 -2.35
N PHE A 44 -2.59 9.45 -2.47
CA PHE A 44 -1.84 9.18 -3.70
C PHE A 44 -1.66 7.68 -3.93
N ASN A 45 -1.20 7.32 -5.14
CA ASN A 45 -0.78 5.95 -5.46
C ASN A 45 0.74 5.89 -5.55
N ILE A 46 1.33 4.82 -5.04
CA ILE A 46 2.78 4.57 -5.09
C ILE A 46 3.06 3.11 -5.44
N THR A 47 4.14 2.85 -6.17
CA THR A 47 4.60 1.49 -6.45
C THR A 47 5.70 1.10 -5.47
N ILE A 48 5.53 -0.02 -4.79
CA ILE A 48 6.47 -0.60 -3.82
C ILE A 48 6.62 -2.09 -4.16
N HIS A 49 7.85 -2.54 -4.44
CA HIS A 49 8.12 -3.94 -4.85
C HIS A 49 7.26 -4.41 -6.06
N GLY A 50 6.97 -3.50 -6.99
CA GLY A 50 6.13 -3.79 -8.16
C GLY A 50 4.62 -3.76 -7.90
N LEU A 51 4.20 -3.66 -6.63
CA LEU A 51 2.80 -3.53 -6.23
C LEU A 51 2.40 -2.06 -6.10
N LYS A 52 1.24 -1.71 -6.61
CA LYS A 52 0.66 -0.37 -6.47
C LYS A 52 -0.19 -0.31 -5.20
N PHE A 53 0.07 0.70 -4.36
CA PHE A 53 -0.66 0.98 -3.14
C PHE A 53 -1.27 2.38 -3.19
N TYR A 54 -2.56 2.44 -2.92
CA TYR A 54 -3.30 3.63 -2.52
C TYR A 54 -2.98 3.95 -1.06
N VAL A 55 -2.49 5.16 -0.85
CA VAL A 55 -2.14 5.70 0.46
C VAL A 55 -3.13 6.80 0.79
N ASN A 56 -3.90 6.59 1.85
CA ASN A 56 -4.80 7.60 2.44
C ASN A 56 -4.33 8.11 3.81
N HIS A 57 -3.34 7.45 4.41
CA HIS A 57 -2.77 7.81 5.70
C HIS A 57 -1.34 7.25 5.82
N PRO A 58 -0.44 7.88 6.62
CA PRO A 58 0.94 7.41 6.80
C PRO A 58 1.09 5.95 7.21
N ILE A 59 0.20 5.43 8.05
CA ILE A 59 0.24 4.02 8.46
C ILE A 59 0.03 3.10 7.26
N ALA A 60 -0.91 3.40 6.36
CA ALA A 60 -1.12 2.63 5.13
C ALA A 60 0.15 2.59 4.26
N TYR A 61 0.85 3.73 4.16
CA TYR A 61 2.15 3.79 3.48
C TYR A 61 3.19 2.86 4.11
N LEU A 62 3.33 2.88 5.44
CA LEU A 62 4.28 2.02 6.15
C LEU A 62 3.94 0.53 5.96
N ARG A 63 2.64 0.17 5.96
CA ARG A 63 2.19 -1.20 5.72
C ARG A 63 2.53 -1.71 4.32
N GLY A 64 2.50 -0.85 3.31
CA GLY A 64 2.93 -1.22 1.96
C GLY A 64 4.45 -1.21 1.78
N ARG A 65 5.18 -0.33 2.48
CA ARG A 65 6.62 -0.14 2.32
C ARG A 65 7.47 -1.16 3.09
N ASP A 66 7.17 -1.36 4.36
CA ASP A 66 8.11 -1.97 5.30
C ASP A 66 7.82 -3.43 5.59
N PHE A 67 6.78 -4.03 4.99
CA PHE A 67 6.36 -5.38 5.36
C PHE A 67 7.45 -6.44 5.13
N HIS A 68 8.29 -6.29 4.10
CA HIS A 68 9.46 -7.15 3.89
C HIS A 68 10.51 -7.05 5.02
N HIS A 69 10.62 -5.89 5.66
CA HIS A 69 11.60 -5.66 6.71
C HIS A 69 11.04 -5.94 8.10
N ASN A 70 9.78 -5.61 8.34
CA ASN A 70 9.12 -5.76 9.63
C ASN A 70 8.68 -7.20 9.89
N GLU A 71 8.35 -7.95 8.84
CA GLU A 71 7.82 -9.33 8.95
C GLU A 71 8.52 -10.26 7.93
N PRO A 72 9.86 -10.35 7.95
CA PRO A 72 10.61 -11.15 6.97
C PRO A 72 10.25 -12.63 7.01
N ASP A 73 9.93 -13.16 8.20
CA ASP A 73 9.53 -14.56 8.39
C ASP A 73 8.19 -14.86 7.69
N MET A 74 7.26 -13.89 7.66
CA MET A 74 5.99 -14.03 6.95
C MET A 74 6.22 -14.11 5.44
N ILE A 75 7.13 -13.30 4.92
CA ILE A 75 7.50 -13.35 3.50
C ILE A 75 8.20 -14.65 3.16
N TYR A 76 9.14 -15.09 3.99
CA TYR A 76 9.78 -16.38 3.82
C TYR A 76 8.76 -17.53 3.81
N TRP A 77 7.75 -17.48 4.69
CA TRP A 77 6.68 -18.46 4.73
C TRP A 77 5.85 -18.45 3.44
N LEU A 78 5.42 -17.27 2.97
CA LEU A 78 4.69 -17.13 1.71
C LEU A 78 5.51 -17.65 0.52
N ASP A 79 6.80 -17.33 0.45
CA ASP A 79 7.67 -17.77 -0.63
C ASP A 79 7.93 -19.27 -0.62
N THR A 80 7.91 -19.89 0.56
CA THR A 80 8.21 -21.32 0.74
C THR A 80 6.99 -22.19 0.52
N PHE A 81 5.80 -21.76 0.98
CA PHE A 81 4.63 -22.63 1.09
C PHE A 81 3.45 -22.23 0.21
N VAL A 82 3.47 -21.04 -0.40
CA VAL A 82 2.37 -20.56 -1.24
C VAL A 82 2.77 -20.56 -2.71
N ASP A 83 1.87 -21.09 -3.53
CA ASP A 83 1.99 -21.19 -4.99
C ASP A 83 0.65 -20.89 -5.69
N ALA A 84 0.64 -21.02 -7.02
CA ALA A 84 -0.52 -20.70 -7.84
C ALA A 84 -1.73 -21.63 -7.64
N ASN A 85 -1.55 -22.79 -7.02
CA ASN A 85 -2.63 -23.72 -6.68
C ASN A 85 -3.19 -23.46 -5.28
N SER A 86 -2.55 -22.59 -4.52
CA SER A 86 -2.93 -22.29 -3.14
C SER A 86 -4.13 -21.35 -3.07
N THR A 87 -4.96 -21.54 -2.05
CA THR A 87 -5.96 -20.55 -1.62
C THR A 87 -5.57 -20.04 -0.25
N LEU A 88 -5.18 -18.77 -0.16
CA LEU A 88 -4.78 -18.10 1.06
C LEU A 88 -5.99 -17.39 1.69
N TYR A 89 -6.16 -17.56 3.00
CA TYR A 89 -7.13 -16.82 3.80
C TYR A 89 -6.37 -15.77 4.61
N ASP A 90 -6.50 -14.49 4.22
CA ASP A 90 -5.80 -13.37 4.86
C ASP A 90 -6.76 -12.69 5.85
N VAL A 91 -6.66 -13.05 7.14
CA VAL A 91 -7.54 -12.55 8.20
C VAL A 91 -6.92 -11.30 8.83
N GLY A 92 -7.66 -10.19 8.81
CA GLY A 92 -7.11 -8.89 9.19
C GLY A 92 -6.25 -8.29 8.08
N ALA A 93 -6.72 -8.43 6.83
CA ALA A 93 -5.97 -8.05 5.64
C ALA A 93 -5.56 -6.58 5.61
N ASN A 94 -6.21 -5.70 6.40
CA ASN A 94 -5.89 -4.29 6.52
C ASN A 94 -5.94 -3.61 5.15
N VAL A 95 -4.83 -3.01 4.69
CA VAL A 95 -4.70 -2.42 3.36
C VAL A 95 -4.35 -3.43 2.27
N GLY A 96 -4.30 -4.73 2.58
CA GLY A 96 -4.10 -5.81 1.62
C GLY A 96 -2.66 -6.17 1.30
N THR A 97 -1.68 -5.76 2.12
CA THR A 97 -0.26 -5.97 1.81
C THR A 97 0.07 -7.43 1.46
N TYR A 98 -0.30 -8.38 2.33
CA TYR A 98 0.01 -9.80 2.11
C TYR A 98 -0.88 -10.43 1.06
N SER A 99 -2.16 -10.06 1.03
CA SER A 99 -3.09 -10.44 -0.05
C SER A 99 -2.53 -10.13 -1.44
N LEU A 100 -2.07 -8.89 -1.65
CA LEU A 100 -1.50 -8.43 -2.92
C LEU A 100 -0.20 -9.15 -3.24
N TYR A 101 0.67 -9.33 -2.25
CA TYR A 101 1.93 -10.04 -2.42
C TYR A 101 1.70 -11.50 -2.83
N ALA A 102 0.85 -12.22 -2.10
CA ALA A 102 0.54 -13.62 -2.38
C ALA A 102 -0.09 -13.79 -3.78
N ALA A 103 -1.03 -12.93 -4.15
CA ALA A 103 -1.67 -13.00 -5.46
C ALA A 103 -0.68 -12.67 -6.60
N GLN A 104 0.08 -11.57 -6.49
CA GLN A 104 0.97 -11.12 -7.57
C GLN A 104 2.21 -11.99 -7.71
N GLN A 105 2.89 -12.30 -6.60
CA GLN A 105 4.20 -12.94 -6.64
C GLN A 105 4.09 -14.46 -6.63
N ARG A 106 3.04 -15.01 -6.01
CA ARG A 106 2.85 -16.46 -5.88
C ARG A 106 1.76 -16.99 -6.80
N GLY A 107 0.94 -16.12 -7.40
CA GLY A 107 -0.19 -16.52 -8.25
C GLY A 107 -1.37 -17.08 -7.48
N ALA A 108 -1.37 -16.98 -6.14
CA ALA A 108 -2.37 -17.61 -5.29
C ALA A 108 -3.75 -16.96 -5.45
N ARG A 109 -4.79 -17.74 -5.15
CA ARG A 109 -6.13 -17.17 -4.88
C ARG A 109 -6.17 -16.71 -3.43
N VAL A 110 -6.77 -15.56 -3.17
CA VAL A 110 -6.82 -14.97 -1.83
C VAL A 110 -8.25 -14.62 -1.44
N VAL A 111 -8.63 -15.01 -0.23
CA VAL A 111 -9.84 -14.58 0.46
C VAL A 111 -9.40 -13.66 1.60
N ALA A 112 -9.64 -12.35 1.45
CA ALA A 112 -9.15 -11.32 2.36
C ALA A 112 -10.28 -10.82 3.26
N PHE A 113 -10.10 -10.88 4.57
CA PHE A 113 -11.08 -10.42 5.55
C PHE A 113 -10.55 -9.17 6.26
N GLU A 114 -11.24 -8.03 6.13
CA GLU A 114 -10.88 -6.80 6.83
C GLU A 114 -12.13 -6.13 7.41
N PRO A 115 -12.31 -6.14 8.74
CA PRO A 115 -13.53 -5.66 9.37
C PRO A 115 -13.63 -4.13 9.46
N ALA A 116 -12.52 -3.38 9.34
CA ALA A 116 -12.59 -1.92 9.40
C ALA A 116 -12.94 -1.35 8.01
N PRO A 117 -14.09 -0.69 7.82
CA PRO A 117 -14.56 -0.28 6.49
C PRO A 117 -13.59 0.66 5.75
N GLY A 118 -12.86 1.50 6.49
CA GLY A 118 -11.85 2.40 5.91
C GLY A 118 -10.64 1.65 5.36
N ASN A 119 -10.20 0.58 6.03
CA ASN A 119 -9.13 -0.27 5.52
C ASN A 119 -9.65 -1.14 4.37
N PHE A 120 -10.88 -1.65 4.47
CA PHE A 120 -11.51 -2.41 3.40
C PHE A 120 -11.64 -1.60 2.10
N ASP A 121 -11.99 -0.30 2.16
CA ASP A 121 -11.96 0.58 0.99
C ASP A 121 -10.54 0.68 0.40
N VAL A 122 -9.51 0.81 1.23
CA VAL A 122 -8.12 0.86 0.77
C VAL A 122 -7.67 -0.47 0.16
N LEU A 123 -7.99 -1.60 0.78
CA LEU A 123 -7.77 -2.95 0.25
C LEU A 123 -8.30 -3.05 -1.18
N ASN A 124 -9.58 -2.72 -1.39
CA ASN A 124 -10.21 -2.78 -2.71
C ASN A 124 -9.55 -1.82 -3.71
N ARG A 125 -9.19 -0.60 -3.28
CA ARG A 125 -8.44 0.35 -4.10
C ARG A 125 -7.02 -0.12 -4.46
N ASN A 126 -6.46 -1.04 -3.69
CA ASN A 126 -5.17 -1.64 -3.99
C ASN A 126 -5.29 -2.83 -4.94
N ILE A 127 -6.40 -3.58 -4.92
CA ILE A 127 -6.59 -4.74 -5.81
C ILE A 127 -6.62 -4.29 -7.28
N THR A 128 -7.49 -3.34 -7.63
CA THR A 128 -7.75 -2.97 -9.04
C THR A 128 -6.53 -2.44 -9.83
N PRO A 129 -5.72 -1.50 -9.30
CA PRO A 129 -4.55 -1.00 -10.05
C PRO A 129 -3.48 -2.07 -10.33
N ASN A 130 -3.51 -3.18 -9.60
CA ASN A 130 -2.63 -4.33 -9.81
C ASN A 130 -3.24 -5.40 -10.72
N GLY A 131 -4.51 -5.29 -11.13
CA GLY A 131 -5.18 -6.28 -11.99
C GLY A 131 -5.42 -7.61 -11.30
N LEU A 132 -5.71 -7.58 -9.98
CA LEU A 132 -5.81 -8.77 -9.13
C LEU A 132 -7.25 -9.13 -8.75
N GLU A 133 -8.25 -8.57 -9.43
CA GLU A 133 -9.68 -8.79 -9.15
C GLU A 133 -10.10 -10.26 -9.27
N ASP A 134 -9.49 -11.00 -10.20
CA ASP A 134 -9.78 -12.43 -10.41
C ASP A 134 -9.06 -13.34 -9.40
N HIS A 135 -8.09 -12.78 -8.66
CA HIS A 135 -7.28 -13.50 -7.68
C HIS A 135 -7.66 -13.20 -6.24
N ILE A 136 -8.13 -11.99 -5.93
CA ILE A 136 -8.42 -11.55 -4.56
C ILE A 136 -9.90 -11.23 -4.40
N CYS A 137 -10.55 -11.92 -3.46
CA CYS A 137 -11.92 -11.61 -3.04
C CYS A 137 -11.91 -11.03 -1.62
N GLY A 138 -12.35 -9.78 -1.46
CA GLY A 138 -12.42 -9.10 -0.18
C GLY A 138 -13.77 -9.26 0.52
N PHE A 139 -13.74 -9.48 1.83
CA PHE A 139 -14.89 -9.53 2.75
C PHE A 139 -14.68 -8.56 3.92
N CYS A 140 -15.76 -7.88 4.31
CA CYS A 140 -15.80 -6.94 5.43
C CYS A 140 -16.70 -7.49 6.54
#